data_AF-A0A6J7M904-F1
#
_entry.id   AF-A0A6J7M904-F1
#
_cell.length_a   1.000
_cell.length_b   1.000
_cell.length_c   1.000
_cell.angle_alpha   90.00
_cell.angle_beta   90.00
_cell.angle_gamma   90.00
#
_symmetry.space_group_name_H-M   'P 1'
#
loop_
_entity.id
_entity.type
_entity.pdbx_description
1 polymer ?
#
loop_
_entity_poly.entity_id
_entity_poly.type
_entity_poly.pdbx_seq_one_letter_code
_entity_poly.pdbx_strand_id
1 'polypeptide(L)' 'MFTPVYTMPAWLQVFARNNPVTLVANLLRALSVGEVLPCPRGEVLPCPTWASMSLPVFLWIVGITAVAAPLAVNRYRQA' A
#
# COMPACT_ATOMS: atom_id res chain seq x y z
N MET A 1 7.17 -6.70 15.48
CA MET A 1 5.83 -7.11 15.97
C MET A 1 4.79 -6.31 15.19
N PHE A 2 3.99 -6.95 14.34
CA PHE A 2 2.90 -6.29 13.59
C PHE A 2 1.57 -6.56 14.29
N THR A 3 0.88 -5.50 14.72
CA THR A 3 -0.50 -5.61 15.22
C THR A 3 -1.44 -5.95 14.07
N PRO A 4 -2.25 -7.02 14.18
CA PRO A 4 -3.17 -7.38 13.11
C PRO A 4 -4.21 -6.27 12.88
N VAL A 5 -4.45 -5.91 11.62
CA VAL A 5 -5.35 -4.80 11.27
C VAL A 5 -6.77 -5.01 11.78
N TYR A 6 -7.25 -6.25 11.88
CA TYR A 6 -8.60 -6.56 12.37
C TYR A 6 -8.80 -6.25 13.87
N THR A 7 -7.74 -6.07 14.66
CA THR A 7 -7.86 -5.66 16.07
C THR A 7 -8.03 -4.15 16.22
N MET A 8 -7.94 -3.39 15.12
CA MET A 8 -8.09 -1.94 15.12
C MET A 8 -9.56 -1.54 14.97
N PRO A 9 -10.00 -0.39 15.52
CA PRO A 9 -11.32 0.17 15.26
C PRO A 9 -11.59 0.32 13.76
N ALA A 10 -12.84 0.10 13.30
CA ALA A 10 -13.18 0.03 11.87
C ALA A 10 -12.70 1.24 11.04
N TRP A 11 -12.74 2.45 11.60
CA TRP A 11 -12.25 3.66 10.96
C TRP A 11 -10.73 3.62 10.71
N LEU A 12 -9.97 3.07 11.67
CA LEU A 12 -8.50 2.96 11.61
C LEU A 12 -8.10 1.84 10.65
N GLN A 13 -8.91 0.79 10.52
CA GLN A 13 -8.68 -0.29 9.55
C GLN A 13 -8.60 0.23 8.11
N VAL A 14 -9.44 1.21 7.74
CA VAL A 14 -9.42 1.80 6.39
C VAL A 14 -8.08 2.46 6.11
N PHE A 15 -7.59 3.27 7.05
CA PHE A 15 -6.28 3.92 6.92
C PHE A 15 -5.13 2.90 6.90
N ALA A 16 -5.19 1.89 7.77
CA ALA A 16 -4.18 0.85 7.83
C ALA A 16 -4.11 0.01 6.53
N ARG A 17 -5.26 -0.20 5.86
CA ARG A 17 -5.35 -0.95 4.60
C ARG A 17 -4.86 -0.14 3.38
N ASN A 18 -5.05 1.18 3.36
CA ASN A 18 -4.69 2.03 2.22
C ASN A 18 -3.32 2.73 2.37
N ASN A 19 -2.50 2.33 3.35
CA ASN A 19 -1.20 2.97 3.58
C ASN A 19 -0.18 2.51 2.52
N PRO A 20 0.48 3.43 1.79
CA PRO A 20 1.47 3.09 0.76
C PRO A 20 2.63 2.24 1.28
N VAL A 21 3.09 2.50 2.52
CA VAL A 21 4.20 1.74 3.13
C VAL A 21 3.78 0.30 3.40
N THR A 22 2.56 0.10 3.90
CA THR A 22 1.99 -1.23 4.17
C THR A 22 1.79 -2.01 2.86
N LEU A 23 1.30 -1.36 1.82
CA LEU A 23 1.10 -1.99 0.50
C LEU A 23 2.43 -2.44 -0.12
N VAL A 24 3.46 -1.58 -0.11
CA VAL A 24 4.79 -1.93 -0.62
C VAL A 24 5.42 -3.07 0.19
N ALA A 25 5.37 -3.02 1.51
CA ALA A 25 5.92 -4.07 2.36
C ALA A 25 5.22 -5.43 2.13
N ASN A 26 3.90 -5.43 1.96
CA ASN A 26 3.13 -6.63 1.65
C ASN A 26 3.47 -7.20 0.27
N LEU A 27 3.63 -6.35 -0.75
CA LEU A 27 4.03 -6.76 -2.09
C LEU A 27 5.44 -7.36 -2.10
N LEU A 28 6.41 -6.70 -1.46
CA LEU A 28 7.78 -7.20 -1.35
C LEU A 28 7.84 -8.54 -0.62
N ARG A 29 7.06 -8.72 0.44
CA ARG A 29 6.93 -9.98 1.16
C ARG A 29 6.31 -11.08 0.29
N ALA A 30 5.26 -10.75 -0.46
CA ALA A 30 4.61 -11.69 -1.38
C ALA A 30 5.58 -12.13 -2.50
N LEU A 31 6.42 -11.21 -2.98
CA LEU A 31 7.45 -11.51 -4.00
C LEU A 31 8.63 -12.31 -3.43
N SER A 32 9.05 -12.05 -2.19
CA SER A 32 10.21 -12.71 -1.60
C SER A 32 9.91 -14.09 -1.04
N VAL A 33 8.74 -14.28 -0.42
CA VAL A 33 8.34 -15.55 0.19
C VAL A 33 7.48 -16.39 -0.77
N GLY A 34 6.96 -15.79 -1.86
CA GLY A 34 6.05 -16.46 -2.78
C GLY A 34 4.65 -16.71 -2.21
N GLU A 35 4.34 -16.12 -1.05
CA GLU A 35 3.06 -16.32 -0.37
C GLU A 35 1.94 -15.50 -1.02
N VAL A 36 0.84 -16.19 -1.35
CA VAL A 36 -0.46 -15.56 -1.57
C VAL A 36 -0.92 -15.03 -0.21
N LEU A 37 -1.14 -13.72 -0.10
CA LEU A 37 -1.53 -13.13 1.18
C LEU A 37 -2.80 -13.80 1.73
N PRO A 38 -2.95 -13.88 3.07
CA PRO A 38 -4.15 -14.42 3.67
C PRO A 38 -5.36 -13.68 3.11
N CYS A 39 -6.28 -14.43 2.49
CA CYS A 39 -7.49 -13.87 1.94
C CYS A 39 -8.22 -13.10 3.06
N PRO A 40 -8.67 -11.86 2.82
CA PRO A 40 -9.44 -11.15 3.82
C PRO A 40 -10.67 -11.99 4.18
N ARG A 41 -10.73 -12.54 5.41
CA ARG A 41 -11.92 -13.27 5.86
C ARG A 41 -13.09 -12.28 5.88
N GLY A 42 -14.11 -12.54 5.04
CA GLY A 42 -15.34 -11.76 4.98
C GLY A 42 -15.56 -10.94 3.71
N GLU A 43 -14.61 -10.90 2.77
CA GLU A 43 -14.80 -10.28 1.46
C GLU A 43 -15.11 -11.35 0.39
N VAL A 44 -16.12 -11.09 -0.46
CA VAL A 44 -16.51 -11.96 -1.61
C VAL A 44 -15.48 -11.89 -2.76
N LEU A 45 -14.47 -11.02 -2.63
CA LEU A 45 -13.46 -10.79 -3.65
C LEU A 45 -12.39 -11.91 -3.69
N PRO A 46 -11.82 -12.18 -4.88
CA PRO A 46 -10.74 -13.15 -5.03
C PRO A 46 -9.53 -12.78 -4.17
N CYS A 47 -8.83 -13.78 -3.64
CA CYS A 47 -7.67 -13.58 -2.79
C CYS A 47 -6.62 -12.71 -3.51
N PRO A 48 -6.05 -11.70 -2.83
CA PRO A 48 -5.10 -10.79 -3.46
C PRO A 48 -3.83 -11.54 -3.86
N THR A 49 -3.62 -11.65 -5.17
CA THR A 49 -2.37 -12.11 -5.77
C THR A 49 -1.36 -10.97 -5.86
N TRP A 50 -0.08 -11.29 -6.00
CA TRP A 50 0.99 -10.31 -6.25
C TRP A 50 0.65 -9.34 -7.39
N ALA A 51 -0.05 -9.82 -8.43
CA ALA A 51 -0.48 -9.03 -9.57
C ALA A 51 -1.56 -7.99 -9.20
N SER A 52 -2.49 -8.34 -8.31
CA SER A 52 -3.53 -7.40 -7.85
C SER A 52 -3.00 -6.31 -6.93
N MET A 53 -1.91 -6.58 -6.20
CA MET A 53 -1.28 -5.63 -5.27
C MET A 53 -0.31 -4.65 -5.93
N SER A 54 0.21 -4.98 -7.11
CA SER A 54 1.14 -4.11 -7.82
C SER A 54 0.46 -2.81 -8.26
N LEU A 55 -0.81 -2.87 -8.69
CA LEU A 55 -1.57 -1.72 -9.16
C LEU A 55 -1.69 -0.59 -8.11
N PRO A 56 -2.19 -0.82 -6.87
CA PRO A 56 -2.27 0.23 -5.86
C PRO A 56 -0.88 0.74 -5.44
N VAL A 57 0.16 -0.11 -5.44
CA VAL A 57 1.54 0.33 -5.17
C VAL A 57 2.03 1.29 -6.24
N PHE A 58 1.87 0.97 -7.52
CA PHE A 58 2.26 1.84 -8.62
C PHE A 58 1.47 3.15 -8.62
N LEU A 59 0.17 3.11 -8.34
CA LEU A 59 -0.66 4.31 -8.20
C LEU A 59 -0.11 5.25 -7.11
N TRP A 60 0.30 4.71 -5.96
CA TRP A 60 0.91 5.52 -4.90
C TRP A 60 2.29 6.06 -5.30
N ILE A 61 3.13 5.26 -5.95
CA ILE A 61 4.46 5.72 -6.42
C ILE A 61 4.30 6.87 -7.41
N VAL A 62 3.43 6.71 -8.40
CA VAL A 62 3.14 7.74 -9.39
C VAL A 62 2.52 8.97 -8.73
N GLY A 63 1.55 8.78 -7.85
CA GLY A 63 0.88 9.88 -7.14
C GLY A 63 1.83 10.69 -6.26
N ILE A 64 2.66 10.04 -5.45
CA ILE A 64 3.67 10.71 -4.62
C ILE A 64 4.69 11.42 -5.51
N THR A 65 5.17 10.78 -6.58
CA THR A 65 6.14 11.40 -7.49
C THR A 65 5.55 12.61 -8.20
N ALA A 66 4.31 12.51 -8.68
CA ALA A 66 3.60 13.60 -9.35
C ALA A 66 3.34 14.80 -8.44
N VAL A 67 3.28 14.61 -7.11
CA VAL A 67 3.10 15.71 -6.14
C VAL A 67 4.45 16.22 -5.63
N ALA A 68 5.33 15.33 -5.19
CA ALA A 68 6.59 15.68 -4.57
C ALA A 68 7.61 16.23 -5.57
N ALA A 69 7.66 15.71 -6.80
CA ALA A 69 8.59 16.20 -7.82
C ALA A 69 8.35 17.67 -8.20
N PRO A 70 7.14 18.11 -8.60
CA PRO A 70 6.92 19.53 -8.90
C PRO A 70 7.06 20.42 -7.66
N LEU A 71 6.68 19.94 -6.47
CA LEU A 71 6.88 20.69 -5.24
C LEU A 71 8.38 20.91 -4.94
N ALA A 72 9.19 19.88 -5.11
CA ALA A 72 10.64 19.96 -4.96
C ALA A 72 11.28 20.89 -5.99
N VAL A 73 10.85 20.83 -7.26
CA VAL A 73 11.33 21.73 -8.32
C VAL A 73 10.94 23.18 -8.03
N ASN A 74 9.70 23.44 -7.62
CA ASN A 74 9.25 24.80 -7.28
C ASN A 74 10.01 25.36 -6.07
N ARG A 75 10.23 24.55 -5.04
CA ARG A 75 11.05 24.92 -3.87
C ARG A 75 12.50 25.22 -4.27
N TYR A 76 13.09 24.38 -5.11
CA TYR A 76 14.45 24.58 -5.62
C TYR A 76 14.57 25.86 -6.45
N ARG A 77 13.57 26.20 -7.27
CA ARG A 77 13.54 27.43 -8.07
C ARG A 77 13.34 28.71 -7.24
N GLN A 78 12.82 28.59 -6.02
CA GLN A 78 12.57 29.71 -5.12
C GLN A 78 13.71 29.94 -4.11
N ALA A 79 14.70 29.05 -4.07
CA ALA A 79 15.93 29.18 -3.29
C ALA A 79 17.03 29.83 -4.14
#